data_AF-A0A7X7SA85-F1
#
_entry.id   AF-A0A7X7SA85-F1
#
_cell.length_a   1.000
_cell.length_b   1.000
_cell.length_c   1.000
_cell.angle_alpha   90.00
_cell.angle_beta   90.00
_cell.angle_gamma   90.00
#
_symmetry.space_group_name_H-M   'P 1'
#
loop_
_entity.id
_entity.type
_entity.pdbx_description
1 polymer ?
#
loop_
_entity_poly.entity_id
_entity_poly.type
_entity_poly.pdbx_seq_one_letter_code
_entity_poly.pdbx_strand_id
1 'polypeptide(L)'
;MPKITIYLYGLIPGKFVDTVYSLAEGSTLETVENLILKQYGAEIPTQYKEDNQKLNHNLVIAGNDQGERLSYTSDISKTQEIWFIVPLAGG
;
A
#
# COMPACT_ATOMS: atom_id res chain seq x y z
N MET A 1 14.22 2.74 -15.19
CA MET A 1 13.43 2.92 -13.95
C MET A 1 13.26 1.54 -13.34
N PRO A 2 13.55 1.34 -12.05
CA PRO A 2 13.26 0.08 -11.38
C PRO A 2 11.74 -0.18 -11.41
N LYS A 3 11.36 -1.43 -11.70
CA LYS A 3 9.96 -1.85 -11.66
C LYS A 3 9.75 -2.57 -10.33
N ILE A 4 8.69 -2.19 -9.61
CA ILE A 4 8.33 -2.79 -8.32
C ILE A 4 7.00 -3.50 -8.49
N THR A 5 6.94 -4.77 -8.11
CA THR A 5 5.66 -5.46 -8.08
C THR A 5 5.00 -5.17 -6.76
N ILE A 6 3.82 -4.55 -6.75
CA ILE A 6 3.11 -4.24 -5.51
C ILE A 6 2.02 -5.29 -5.34
N TYR A 7 2.15 -6.10 -4.31
CA TYR A 7 1.15 -7.12 -4.03
C TYR A 7 0.20 -6.61 -2.94
N LEU A 8 -0.97 -6.14 -3.37
CA LEU A 8 -1.98 -5.61 -2.47
C LEU A 8 -2.81 -6.76 -1.88
N TYR A 9 -2.28 -7.35 -0.80
CA TYR A 9 -2.96 -8.41 -0.04
C TYR A 9 -3.77 -7.85 1.13
N GLY A 10 -5.02 -7.48 0.87
CA GLY A 10 -5.97 -7.09 1.91
C GLY A 10 -6.86 -5.94 1.50
N LEU A 11 -8.15 -6.07 1.86
CA LEU A 11 -9.25 -5.07 1.85
C LEU A 11 -9.57 -4.23 0.63
N ILE A 12 -8.80 -4.37 -0.43
CA ILE A 12 -9.21 -3.97 -1.76
C ILE A 12 -9.77 -5.27 -2.41
N PRO A 13 -10.91 -5.25 -3.13
CA PRO A 13 -11.52 -6.44 -3.73
C PRO A 13 -10.48 -7.37 -4.39
N GLY A 14 -10.64 -8.70 -4.33
CA GLY A 14 -9.62 -9.69 -4.76
C GLY A 14 -9.01 -9.53 -6.17
N LYS A 15 -9.50 -8.61 -6.99
CA LYS A 15 -8.90 -8.13 -8.25
C LYS A 15 -7.59 -7.33 -8.10
N PHE A 16 -7.13 -7.04 -6.88
CA PHE A 16 -5.89 -6.30 -6.61
C PHE A 16 -4.71 -7.17 -6.18
N VAL A 17 -4.94 -8.48 -6.08
CA VAL A 17 -3.88 -9.47 -5.98
C VAL A 17 -3.08 -9.37 -7.29
N ASP A 18 -1.81 -8.96 -7.22
CA ASP A 18 -0.82 -8.90 -8.31
C ASP A 18 -0.80 -7.65 -9.23
N THR A 19 -0.71 -6.43 -8.68
CA THR A 19 -0.57 -5.20 -9.51
C THR A 19 0.89 -4.70 -9.59
N VAL A 20 1.46 -4.67 -10.80
CA VAL A 20 2.84 -4.20 -11.01
C VAL A 20 2.87 -2.69 -11.24
N TYR A 21 3.68 -1.95 -10.46
CA TYR A 21 3.90 -0.51 -10.63
C TYR A 21 5.35 -0.20 -11.03
N SER A 22 5.57 0.88 -11.77
CA SER A 22 6.92 1.40 -12.00
C SER A 22 7.11 2.62 -11.12
N LEU A 23 8.02 2.55 -10.16
CA LEU A 23 8.30 3.63 -9.23
C LEU A 23 9.57 4.38 -9.66
N ALA A 24 9.56 5.69 -9.46
CA ALA A 24 10.76 6.50 -9.62
C ALA A 24 11.69 6.30 -8.42
N GLU A 25 12.98 6.58 -8.58
CA GLU A 25 13.92 6.63 -7.47
C GLU A 25 13.46 7.67 -6.42
N GLY A 26 13.57 7.34 -5.14
CA GLY A 26 13.06 8.19 -4.05
C GLY A 26 11.56 8.10 -3.81
N SER A 27 10.83 7.20 -4.49
CA SER A 27 9.42 6.96 -4.19
C SER A 27 9.24 6.45 -2.76
N THR A 28 8.19 6.93 -2.10
CA THR A 28 7.83 6.57 -0.72
C THR A 28 6.54 5.76 -0.68
N LEU A 29 6.21 5.18 0.47
CA LEU A 29 4.90 4.54 0.66
C LEU A 29 3.73 5.52 0.45
N GLU A 30 3.89 6.79 0.79
CA GLU A 30 2.88 7.82 0.49
C GLU A 30 2.62 7.95 -1.01
N THR A 31 3.66 7.81 -1.84
CA THR A 31 3.51 7.83 -3.30
C THR A 31 2.67 6.63 -3.76
N VAL A 32 2.92 5.45 -3.20
CA VAL A 32 2.18 4.22 -3.52
C VAL A 32 0.73 4.30 -3.05
N GLU A 33 0.48 4.75 -1.82
CA GLU A 33 -0.86 4.94 -1.28
C GLU A 33 -1.68 5.91 -2.16
N ASN A 34 -1.08 7.03 -2.56
CA ASN A 34 -1.77 7.98 -3.43
C ASN A 34 -2.13 7.36 -4.79
N LEU A 35 -1.29 6.48 -5.35
CA LEU A 35 -1.62 5.73 -6.57
C LEU A 35 -2.79 4.78 -6.35
N ILE A 36 -2.79 4.03 -5.25
CA ILE A 36 -3.87 3.12 -4.87
C ILE A 36 -5.18 3.87 -4.70
N LEU A 37 -5.19 4.97 -3.97
CA LEU A 37 -6.40 5.77 -3.71
C LEU A 37 -6.90 6.47 -4.97
N LYS A 38 -6.00 6.97 -5.83
CA LYS A 38 -6.40 7.56 -7.11
C LYS A 38 -7.08 6.55 -8.01
N GLN A 39 -6.61 5.30 -8.01
CA GLN A 39 -7.11 4.28 -8.92
C GLN A 39 -8.32 3.53 -8.36
N TYR A 40 -8.37 3.32 -7.04
CA TYR A 40 -9.31 2.42 -6.38
C TYR A 40 -10.00 3.01 -5.15
N GLY A 41 -9.72 4.29 -4.85
CA GLY A 41 -10.31 4.99 -3.71
C GLY A 41 -11.82 4.87 -3.66
N ALA A 42 -12.53 4.87 -4.80
CA ALA A 42 -13.98 4.70 -4.82
C ALA A 42 -14.47 3.31 -4.31
N GLU A 43 -13.62 2.29 -4.41
CA GLU A 43 -13.96 0.90 -4.08
C GLU A 43 -13.48 0.48 -2.68
N ILE A 44 -12.52 1.22 -2.11
CA ILE A 44 -12.01 0.97 -0.76
C ILE A 44 -13.10 1.37 0.27
N PRO A 45 -13.51 0.45 1.16
CA PRO A 45 -14.46 0.76 2.22
C PRO A 45 -14.01 1.94 3.10
N THR A 46 -14.96 2.78 3.51
CA THR A 46 -14.68 4.03 4.25
C THR A 46 -13.96 3.80 5.57
N GLN A 47 -14.21 2.68 6.25
CA GLN A 47 -13.52 2.31 7.50
C GLN A 47 -11.99 2.14 7.36
N TYR A 48 -11.50 1.94 6.13
CA TYR A 48 -10.08 1.80 5.83
C TYR A 48 -9.46 3.09 5.31
N LYS A 49 -10.22 4.19 5.35
CA LYS A 49 -9.75 5.52 5.04
C LYS A 49 -9.82 6.42 6.27
N GLU A 50 -8.94 7.39 6.32
CA GLU A 50 -9.05 8.55 7.19
C GLU A 50 -9.92 9.64 6.53
N ASP A 51 -10.31 10.64 7.32
CA ASP A 51 -11.12 11.78 6.84
C ASP A 51 -10.42 12.58 5.71
N ASN A 52 -9.10 12.50 5.63
CA ASN A 52 -8.25 13.13 4.60
C ASN A 52 -8.13 12.28 3.31
N GLN A 53 -8.91 11.19 3.18
CA GLN A 53 -8.86 10.20 2.11
C GLN A 53 -7.56 9.38 2.02
N LYS A 54 -6.67 9.42 3.01
CA LYS A 54 -5.56 8.46 3.14
C LYS A 54 -6.07 7.13 3.65
N LEU A 55 -5.28 6.07 3.51
CA LEU A 55 -5.56 4.80 4.18
C LEU A 55 -5.43 5.00 5.70
N ASN A 56 -6.25 4.30 6.47
CA ASN A 56 -6.17 4.33 7.92
C ASN A 56 -4.94 3.55 8.38
N HIS A 57 -3.84 4.24 8.71
CA HIS A 57 -2.56 3.60 9.06
C HIS A 57 -2.58 2.87 10.42
N ASN A 58 -3.64 3.02 11.22
CA ASN A 58 -3.88 2.18 12.39
C ASN A 58 -4.40 0.78 12.00
N LEU A 59 -5.03 0.68 10.83
CA LEU A 59 -5.56 -0.56 10.29
C LEU A 59 -4.68 -1.10 9.15
N VAL A 60 -4.01 -0.26 8.38
CA VAL A 60 -3.22 -0.68 7.22
C VAL A 60 -1.72 -0.64 7.53
N ILE A 61 -1.08 -1.80 7.45
CA ILE A 61 0.36 -1.95 7.65
C ILE A 61 1.00 -2.27 6.30
N ALA A 62 2.04 -1.51 5.93
CA ALA A 62 2.88 -1.79 4.77
C ALA A 62 4.14 -2.57 5.18
N GLY A 63 4.42 -3.68 4.50
CA GLY A 63 5.64 -4.47 4.71
C GLY A 63 6.31 -4.90 3.40
N ASN A 64 7.57 -5.31 3.47
CA ASN A 64 8.32 -5.86 2.32
C ASN A 64 8.20 -7.40 2.22
N ASP A 65 8.82 -7.99 1.21
CA ASP A 65 8.94 -9.44 0.98
C ASP A 65 9.67 -10.19 2.12
N GLN A 66 10.43 -9.49 2.96
CA GLN A 66 11.05 -10.06 4.15
C GLN A 66 10.15 -10.00 5.40
N GLY A 67 8.93 -9.45 5.28
CA GLY A 67 8.01 -9.28 6.40
C GLY A 67 8.37 -8.12 7.33
N GLU A 68 9.31 -7.25 6.93
CA GLU A 68 9.68 -6.07 7.69
C GLU A 68 8.68 -4.96 7.45
N ARG A 69 8.28 -4.27 8.53
CA ARG A 69 7.41 -3.10 8.43
C ARG A 69 8.18 -1.95 7.78
N LEU A 70 7.60 -1.39 6.73
CA LEU A 70 8.16 -0.25 6.03
C LEU A 70 7.71 1.05 6.70
N SER A 71 8.65 1.99 6.85
CA SER A 71 8.34 3.35 7.30
C SER A 71 7.79 4.17 6.13
N TYR A 72 6.83 5.05 6.42
CA TYR A 72 6.14 5.84 5.41
C TYR A 72 7.02 6.82 4.62
N THR A 73 8.12 7.23 5.25
CA THR A 73 9.09 8.20 4.70
C THR A 73 10.31 7.54 4.09
N SER A 74 10.46 6.22 4.19
CA SER A 74 11.59 5.51 3.62
C SER A 74 11.50 5.47 2.10
N ASP A 75 12.65 5.57 1.45
CA ASP A 75 12.77 5.27 0.02
C ASP A 75 12.52 3.78 -0.20
N ILE A 76 11.45 3.47 -0.90
CA ILE A 76 11.03 2.10 -1.23
C ILE A 76 11.37 1.73 -2.67
N SER A 77 12.05 2.58 -3.44
CA SER A 77 12.35 2.37 -4.86
C SER A 77 13.19 1.12 -5.16
N LYS A 78 13.81 0.53 -4.13
CA LYS A 78 14.58 -0.73 -4.21
C LYS A 78 13.81 -1.95 -3.68
N THR A 79 12.62 -1.74 -3.12
CA THR A 79 11.79 -2.81 -2.53
C THR A 79 11.10 -3.57 -3.64
N GLN A 80 11.25 -4.89 -3.71
CA GLN A 80 10.66 -5.65 -4.83
C GLN A 80 9.16 -5.86 -4.65
N GLU A 81 8.72 -6.02 -3.41
CA GLU A 81 7.34 -6.30 -3.05
C GLU A 81 6.88 -5.45 -1.87
N ILE A 82 5.67 -4.91 -1.97
CA ILE A 82 5.03 -4.19 -0.86
C ILE A 82 3.67 -4.79 -0.61
N TRP A 83 3.43 -5.11 0.65
CA TRP A 83 2.24 -5.78 1.15
C TRP A 83 1.45 -4.81 2.01
N PHE A 84 0.21 -4.49 1.64
CA PHE A 84 -0.71 -3.70 2.45
C PHE A 84 -1.67 -4.63 3.18
N ILE A 85 -1.39 -4.88 4.46
CA ILE A 85 -2.12 -5.86 5.29
C ILE A 85 -3.07 -5.11 6.21
N VAL A 86 -4.28 -5.64 6.41
CA VAL A 86 -5.17 -5.17 7.46
C VAL A 86 -5.47 -6.24 8.49
N PRO A 87 -5.17 -5.99 9.78
CA PRO A 87 -5.50 -6.92 10.84
C PRO A 87 -7.01 -7.14 10.91
N LEU A 88 -7.42 -8.42 10.94
CA LEU A 88 -8.82 -8.81 11.09
C LEU A 88 -9.40 -8.53 12.48
N ALA A 89 -8.58 -8.06 13.44
CA ALA A 89 -9.00 -7.74 14.79
C ALA A 89 -8.51 -6.35 15.18
N GLY A 90 -9.47 -5.45 15.41
CA GLY A 90 -9.23 -4.14 16.02
C GLY A 90 -8.75 -4.28 17.47
N GLY A 91 -7.95 -3.30 17.88
CA GLY A 91 -7.79 -2.95 19.29
C GLY A 91 -8.72 -1.79 19.61
#